data_AF-A0A0Q9YGT9-F1
#
_entry.id   AF-A0A0Q9YGT9-F1
#
_cell.length_a   1.000
_cell.length_b   1.000
_cell.length_c   1.000
_cell.angle_alpha   90.00
_cell.angle_beta   90.00
_cell.angle_gamma   90.00
#
_symmetry.space_group_name_H-M   'P 1'
#
loop_
_entity.id
_entity.type
_entity.pdbx_description
1 polymer ?
#
loop_
_entity_poly.entity_id
_entity_poly.type
_entity_poly.pdbx_seq_one_letter_code
_entity_poly.pdbx_strand_id
1 'polypeptide(L)'
;MSTNYVAVDLGYGFVKALSSTGKRVVFPSLVGKGHDRGLTNMFGEEKNDLSNMHADYKGEGYFVGELAKESSSLSRIFERERFEHLYTHILLNTAIQLVTDGRNGPIKLSTGLPTYKVINGIASRFL
;
A
#
# COMPACT_ATOMS: atom_id res chain seq x y z
N MET A 1 -4.41 -7.72 -23.88
CA MET A 1 -3.74 -7.55 -22.57
C MET A 1 -4.39 -8.49 -21.56
N SER A 2 -3.61 -9.19 -20.74
CA SER A 2 -4.16 -10.06 -19.68
C SER A 2 -4.63 -9.23 -18.48
N THR A 3 -5.72 -9.68 -17.85
CA THR A 3 -6.19 -9.09 -16.59
C THR A 3 -5.32 -9.62 -15.44
N ASN A 4 -4.86 -8.74 -14.56
CA ASN A 4 -4.14 -9.13 -13.34
C ASN A 4 -5.12 -9.26 -12.19
N TYR A 5 -5.19 -10.43 -11.55
CA TYR A 5 -5.99 -10.63 -10.36
C TYR A 5 -5.10 -10.46 -9.13
N VAL A 6 -5.51 -9.60 -8.22
CA VAL A 6 -4.74 -9.24 -7.03
C VAL A 6 -5.65 -9.27 -5.82
N ALA A 7 -5.22 -9.92 -4.74
CA ALA A 7 -5.86 -9.79 -3.44
C ALA A 7 -4.95 -9.00 -2.51
N VAL A 8 -5.52 -8.03 -1.81
CA VAL A 8 -4.81 -7.19 -0.82
C VAL A 8 -5.57 -7.20 0.50
N ASP A 9 -4.87 -7.55 1.57
CA ASP A 9 -5.30 -7.35 2.95
C ASP A 9 -4.58 -6.13 3.51
N LEU A 10 -5.33 -5.04 3.69
CA LEU A 10 -4.87 -3.88 4.44
C LEU A 10 -5.11 -4.17 5.92
N GLY A 11 -4.11 -4.68 6.64
CA GLY A 11 -4.14 -4.81 8.10
C GLY A 11 -3.64 -3.56 8.81
N TYR A 12 -3.91 -3.41 10.11
CA TYR A 12 -3.39 -2.28 10.91
C TYR A 12 -1.89 -2.40 11.21
N GLY A 13 -1.39 -3.64 11.34
CA GLY A 13 0.04 -3.89 11.52
C GLY A 13 0.78 -4.05 10.21
N PHE A 14 0.20 -4.84 9.29
CA PHE A 14 0.84 -5.22 8.04
C PHE A 14 -0.13 -5.17 6.87
N VAL A 15 0.38 -4.75 5.72
CA VAL A 15 -0.25 -4.95 4.42
C VAL A 15 0.24 -6.26 3.85
N LYS A 16 -0.67 -7.07 3.31
CA LYS A 16 -0.34 -8.32 2.61
C LYS A 16 -0.97 -8.29 1.24
N ALA A 17 -0.26 -8.74 0.22
CA ALA A 17 -0.85 -8.90 -1.10
C ALA A 17 -0.35 -10.16 -1.80
N LEU A 18 -1.18 -10.66 -2.72
CA LEU A 18 -0.88 -11.77 -3.60
C LEU A 18 -1.48 -11.52 -4.99
N SER A 19 -0.79 -11.95 -6.04
CA SER A 19 -1.31 -11.94 -7.40
C SER A 19 -1.58 -13.35 -7.93
N SER A 20 -2.34 -13.45 -9.03
CA SER A 20 -2.62 -14.72 -9.72
C SER A 20 -1.37 -15.42 -10.25
N THR A 21 -0.22 -14.75 -10.34
CA THR A 21 1.06 -15.41 -10.68
C THR A 21 1.75 -16.02 -9.47
N GLY A 22 1.15 -15.95 -8.29
CA GLY A 22 1.74 -16.47 -7.06
C GLY A 22 2.74 -15.53 -6.38
N LYS A 23 3.00 -14.34 -6.93
CA LYS A 23 3.84 -13.33 -6.27
C LYS A 23 3.12 -12.82 -5.02
N ARG A 24 3.86 -12.69 -3.91
CA ARG A 24 3.34 -12.29 -2.60
C ARG A 24 4.24 -11.24 -1.98
N VAL A 25 3.64 -10.38 -1.15
CA VAL A 25 4.38 -9.39 -0.36
C VAL A 25 3.71 -9.19 1.00
N VAL A 26 4.51 -8.91 2.01
CA VAL A 26 4.07 -8.46 3.33
C VAL A 26 4.98 -7.33 3.77
N PHE A 27 4.42 -6.22 4.23
CA PHE A 27 5.20 -5.09 4.76
C PHE A 27 4.41 -4.32 5.83
N PRO A 28 5.07 -3.56 6.73
CA PRO A 28 4.38 -2.79 7.76
C PRO A 28 3.40 -1.77 7.18
N SER A 29 2.24 -1.59 7.81
CA SER A 29 1.24 -0.60 7.42
C SER A 29 1.61 0.82 7.87
N LEU A 30 2.77 1.29 7.42
CA LEU A 30 3.36 2.57 7.79
C LEU A 30 3.55 3.44 6.55
N VAL A 31 3.22 4.72 6.68
CA VAL A 31 3.49 5.75 5.67
C VAL A 31 3.94 7.02 6.38
N GLY A 32 4.89 7.73 5.78
CA GLY A 32 5.30 9.07 6.20
C GLY A 32 5.82 9.86 5.01
N LYS A 33 5.87 11.20 5.12
CA LYS A 33 6.50 12.05 4.10
C LYS A 33 7.94 11.62 3.87
N GLY A 34 8.27 11.41 2.60
CA GLY A 34 9.63 11.21 2.14
C GLY A 34 10.39 12.53 2.13
N HIS A 35 11.70 12.43 2.12
CA HIS A 35 12.62 13.54 1.89
C HIS A 35 13.74 13.04 0.98
N ASP A 36 14.43 13.97 0.32
CA ASP A 36 15.54 13.62 -0.55
C ASP A 36 16.67 12.98 0.26
N ARG A 37 17.13 11.81 -0.20
CA ARG A 37 18.21 11.04 0.43
C ARG A 37 19.45 11.08 -0.45
N GLY A 38 19.88 12.29 -0.81
CA GLY A 38 20.89 12.57 -1.83
C GLY A 38 22.20 11.76 -1.81
N LEU A 39 22.50 10.99 -0.75
CA LEU A 39 23.67 10.10 -0.64
C LEU A 39 23.35 8.60 -0.82
N THR A 40 22.14 8.13 -0.51
CA THR A 40 21.78 6.70 -0.58
C THR A 40 21.61 6.22 -2.03
N ASN A 41 21.13 7.10 -2.91
CA ASN A 41 20.94 6.81 -4.34
C ASN A 41 22.26 6.60 -5.09
N MET A 42 23.41 7.00 -4.52
CA MET A 42 24.73 6.81 -5.13
C MET A 42 25.26 5.37 -5.00
N PHE A 43 24.73 4.56 -4.08
CA PHE A 43 25.19 3.19 -3.83
C PHE A 43 24.39 2.09 -4.55
N GLY A 44 23.48 2.50 -5.45
CA GLY A 44 22.63 1.58 -6.20
C GLY A 44 21.41 1.15 -5.39
N GLU A 45 20.22 1.40 -5.92
CA GLU A 45 18.98 0.82 -5.39
C GLU A 45 18.91 -0.66 -5.81
N GLU A 46 18.94 -1.58 -4.85
CA GLU A 46 18.53 -2.96 -5.15
C GLU A 46 17.04 -2.96 -5.51
N LYS A 47 16.73 -3.41 -6.73
CA LYS A 47 15.34 -3.55 -7.17
C LYS A 47 14.59 -4.51 -6.24
N ASN A 48 13.50 -4.01 -5.65
CA ASN A 48 12.59 -4.73 -4.76
C ASN A 48 13.07 -4.96 -3.31
N ASP A 49 13.96 -4.12 -2.80
CA ASP A 49 14.18 -4.10 -1.35
C ASP A 49 12.94 -3.52 -0.64
N LEU A 50 12.18 -4.39 0.03
CA LEU A 50 11.02 -3.98 0.84
C LEU A 50 11.42 -3.09 2.02
N SER A 51 12.70 -3.03 2.38
CA SER A 51 13.22 -2.14 3.41
C SER A 51 13.33 -0.69 2.94
N ASN A 52 13.43 -0.44 1.62
CA ASN A 52 13.68 0.88 1.04
C ASN A 52 12.57 1.33 0.07
N MET A 53 11.30 1.24 0.49
CA MET A 53 10.17 1.62 -0.38
C MET A 53 9.86 3.11 -0.34
N HIS A 54 10.10 3.78 -1.47
CA HIS A 54 9.69 5.16 -1.74
C HIS A 54 8.61 5.20 -2.83
N ALA A 55 7.56 6.00 -2.61
CA ALA A 55 6.44 6.12 -3.53
C ALA A 55 6.09 7.59 -3.79
N ASP A 56 5.96 7.95 -5.07
CA ASP A 56 5.39 9.22 -5.48
C ASP A 56 3.87 9.12 -5.58
N TYR A 57 3.17 10.01 -4.88
CA TYR A 57 1.72 10.08 -4.92
C TYR A 57 1.25 11.53 -4.97
N LYS A 58 0.57 11.90 -6.08
CA LYS A 58 0.09 13.27 -6.36
C LYS A 58 1.20 14.33 -6.28
N GLY A 59 2.39 14.01 -6.81
CA GLY A 59 3.53 14.93 -6.87
C GLY A 59 4.35 15.05 -5.58
N GLU A 60 4.04 14.23 -4.58
CA GLU A 60 4.71 14.23 -3.28
C GLU A 60 5.32 12.86 -3.00
N GLY A 61 6.54 12.83 -2.45
CA GLY A 61 7.24 11.61 -2.07
C GLY A 61 6.83 11.09 -0.69
N TYR A 62 6.70 9.77 -0.57
CA TYR A 62 6.33 9.08 0.67
C TYR A 62 7.20 7.85 0.91
N PHE A 63 7.69 7.70 2.14
CA PHE A 63 8.29 6.45 2.60
C PHE A 63 7.19 5.49 3.04
N VAL A 64 7.35 4.21 2.70
CA VAL A 64 6.37 3.16 2.94
C VAL A 64 7.03 1.99 3.68
N GLY A 65 6.29 1.34 4.57
CA GLY A 65 6.78 0.15 5.27
C GLY A 65 7.87 0.46 6.29
N GLU A 66 8.94 -0.32 6.28
CA GLU A 66 10.06 -0.13 7.22
C GLU A 66 10.69 1.26 7.08
N LEU A 67 10.81 1.74 5.84
CA LEU A 67 11.39 3.03 5.52
C LEU A 67 10.65 4.23 6.14
N ALA A 68 9.35 4.10 6.33
CA ALA A 68 8.53 5.17 6.91
C ALA A 68 8.99 5.54 8.33
N LYS A 69 9.68 4.65 9.05
CA LYS A 69 10.21 4.91 10.40
C LYS A 69 11.24 6.05 10.44
N GLU A 70 11.85 6.39 9.31
CA GLU A 70 12.76 7.53 9.17
C GLU A 70 12.04 8.86 8.93
N SER A 71 10.73 8.84 8.68
CA SER A 71 9.95 10.05 8.50
C SER A 71 9.62 10.70 9.84
N SER A 72 9.80 12.02 9.95
CA SER A 72 9.30 12.83 11.07
C SER A 72 7.77 12.88 11.14
N SER A 73 7.07 12.45 10.08
CA SER A 73 5.62 12.42 9.95
C SER A 73 5.05 11.00 9.89
N LEU A 74 5.77 10.04 10.49
CA LEU A 74 5.36 8.64 10.58
C LEU A 74 3.92 8.53 11.10
N SER A 75 3.08 7.83 10.36
CA SER A 75 1.71 7.58 10.76
C SER A 75 1.32 6.11 10.58
N ARG A 76 0.46 5.67 11.49
CA ARG A 76 -0.36 4.46 11.36
C ARG A 76 -1.79 4.91 11.09
N ILE A 77 -2.41 4.30 10.10
CA ILE A 77 -3.80 4.63 9.77
C ILE A 77 -4.72 3.99 10.82
N PHE A 78 -5.39 4.82 11.62
CA PHE A 78 -6.38 4.37 12.59
C PHE A 78 -7.73 4.07 11.92
N GLU A 79 -8.55 3.25 12.58
CA GLU A 79 -9.84 2.73 12.09
C GLU A 79 -10.81 3.77 11.52
N ARG A 80 -10.88 4.95 12.17
CA ARG A 80 -11.90 5.96 11.86
C ARG A 80 -11.65 6.67 10.53
N GLU A 81 -10.40 6.91 10.16
CA GLU A 81 -10.02 7.74 9.00
C GLU A 81 -9.67 6.90 7.76
N ARG A 82 -9.65 5.57 7.92
CA ARG A 82 -8.93 4.67 7.01
C ARG A 82 -9.32 4.72 5.54
N PHE A 83 -10.59 4.88 5.20
CA PHE A 83 -11.03 4.62 3.81
C PHE A 83 -10.82 5.78 2.87
N GLU A 84 -10.78 6.99 3.42
CA GLU A 84 -10.60 8.23 2.65
C GLU A 84 -9.20 8.83 2.87
N HIS A 85 -8.44 8.31 3.84
CA HIS A 85 -7.11 8.79 4.11
C HIS A 85 -6.16 8.45 2.96
N LEU A 86 -5.41 9.47 2.51
CA LEU A 86 -4.33 9.40 1.53
C LEU A 86 -3.43 8.15 1.66
N TYR A 87 -3.00 7.84 2.88
CA TYR A 87 -2.08 6.74 3.17
C TYR A 87 -2.66 5.37 2.81
N THR A 88 -3.99 5.20 2.84
CA THR A 88 -4.62 3.96 2.39
C THR A 88 -4.46 3.78 0.90
N HIS A 89 -4.58 4.86 0.12
CA HIS A 89 -4.30 4.81 -1.31
C HIS A 89 -2.84 4.49 -1.58
N ILE A 90 -1.91 5.08 -0.83
CA ILE A 90 -0.48 4.80 -0.97
C ILE A 90 -0.20 3.32 -0.68
N LEU A 91 -0.58 2.82 0.50
CA LEU A 91 -0.38 1.42 0.90
C LEU A 91 -0.99 0.43 -0.11
N LEU A 92 -2.22 0.69 -0.57
CA LEU A 92 -2.90 -0.16 -1.53
C LEU A 92 -2.17 -0.18 -2.89
N ASN A 93 -1.82 0.99 -3.42
CA ASN A 93 -1.15 1.09 -4.71
C ASN A 93 0.28 0.51 -4.67
N THR A 94 1.01 0.71 -3.57
CA THR A 94 2.33 0.09 -3.36
C THR A 94 2.20 -1.44 -3.36
N ALA A 95 1.24 -1.99 -2.62
CA ALA A 95 1.04 -3.44 -2.56
C ALA A 95 0.69 -4.05 -3.92
N ILE A 96 -0.20 -3.41 -4.69
CA ILE A 96 -0.57 -3.85 -6.04
C ILE A 96 0.65 -3.85 -6.97
N GLN A 97 1.40 -2.75 -7.03
CA GLN A 97 2.58 -2.63 -7.89
C GLN A 97 3.64 -3.69 -7.57
N LEU A 98 3.87 -3.97 -6.28
CA LEU A 98 4.84 -4.96 -5.85
C LEU A 98 4.48 -6.38 -6.30
N VAL A 99 3.20 -6.75 -6.41
CA VAL A 99 2.80 -8.12 -6.80
C VAL A 99 2.45 -8.26 -8.28
N THR A 100 2.35 -7.15 -9.02
CA THR A 100 2.15 -7.14 -10.48
C THR A 100 3.44 -6.96 -11.26
N ASP A 101 4.56 -6.62 -10.60
CA ASP A 101 5.85 -6.34 -11.25
C ASP A 101 5.76 -5.25 -12.32
N GLY A 102 4.87 -4.27 -12.13
CA GLY A 102 4.64 -3.22 -13.13
C GLY A 102 4.01 -3.72 -14.44
N ARG A 103 3.44 -4.93 -14.46
CA ARG A 103 2.72 -5.43 -15.64
C ARG A 103 1.52 -4.54 -15.96
N ASN A 104 1.48 -4.08 -17.21
CA ASN A 104 0.39 -3.27 -17.72
C ASN A 104 -0.88 -4.11 -17.95
N GLY A 105 -2.03 -3.53 -17.62
CA GLY A 105 -3.35 -4.11 -17.87
C GLY A 105 -4.33 -3.87 -16.73
N PRO A 106 -5.61 -4.22 -16.92
CA PRO A 106 -6.63 -4.07 -15.87
C PRO A 106 -6.28 -4.87 -14.61
N ILE A 107 -6.48 -4.25 -13.44
CA ILE A 107 -6.36 -4.92 -12.14
C ILE A 107 -7.76 -5.29 -11.65
N LYS A 108 -8.01 -6.58 -11.42
CA LYS A 108 -9.17 -7.05 -10.64
C LYS A 108 -8.73 -7.24 -9.20
N LEU A 109 -9.08 -6.27 -8.36
CA LEU A 109 -8.73 -6.21 -6.95
C LEU A 109 -9.79 -6.91 -6.08
N SER A 110 -9.34 -7.82 -5.22
CA SER A 110 -10.10 -8.33 -4.08
C SER A 110 -9.49 -7.77 -2.80
N THR A 111 -10.31 -7.19 -1.91
CA THR A 111 -9.86 -6.61 -0.64
C THR A 111 -10.88 -6.84 0.46
N GLY A 112 -10.43 -6.80 1.71
CA GLY A 112 -11.27 -6.95 2.90
C GLY A 112 -11.67 -5.60 3.49
N LEU A 113 -12.87 -5.54 4.05
CA LEU A 113 -13.29 -4.49 4.98
C LEU A 113 -13.47 -5.09 6.37
N PRO A 114 -13.23 -4.35 7.46
CA PRO A 114 -13.65 -4.77 8.79
C PRO A 114 -15.15 -5.09 8.80
N THR A 115 -15.52 -6.21 9.44
CA THR A 115 -16.89 -6.75 9.42
C THR A 115 -17.95 -5.71 9.82
N TYR A 116 -17.67 -4.85 10.80
CA TYR A 116 -18.60 -3.82 11.25
C TYR A 116 -18.96 -2.79 10.15
N LYS A 117 -18.05 -2.52 9.20
CA LYS A 117 -18.33 -1.63 8.06
C LYS A 117 -19.09 -2.32 6.95
N VAL A 118 -18.84 -3.61 6.74
CA VAL A 118 -19.65 -4.43 5.81
C VAL A 118 -21.10 -4.41 6.29
N ILE A 119 -21.33 -4.61 7.59
CA ILE A 119 -22.67 -4.59 8.18
C ILE A 119 -23.31 -3.19 8.05
N ASN A 120 -22.61 -2.11 8.41
CA ASN A 120 -23.15 -0.75 8.34
C ASN A 120 -23.44 -0.29 6.90
N GLY A 121 -22.60 -0.65 5.92
CA GLY A 121 -22.83 -0.32 4.51
C GLY A 121 -23.97 -1.11 3.86
N ILE A 122 -24.25 -2.32 4.36
CA ILE A 122 -25.46 -3.07 3.99
C ILE A 122 -26.68 -2.40 4.63
N ALA A 123 -26.63 -2.10 5.93
CA ALA A 123 -27.74 -1.47 6.65
C ALA A 123 -28.12 -0.09 6.08
N SER A 124 -27.14 0.72 5.65
CA SER A 124 -27.38 2.03 5.02
C SER A 124 -27.94 1.97 3.61
N ARG A 125 -28.09 0.78 3.01
CA ARG A 125 -28.77 0.58 1.71
C ARG A 125 -30.24 0.18 1.86
N PHE A 126 -30.68 -0.09 3.09
CA PHE A 126 -32.06 -0.50 3.41
C PHE A 126 -32.83 0.54 4.25
N LEU A 127 -32.24 1.72 4.43
CA LEU A 127 -32.84 2.92 5.04
C LEU A 127 -32.70 4.08 4.07
#